data_AF-I3DFI1-F1
#
_entry.id   AF-I3DFI1-F1
#
_cell.length_a   1.000
_cell.length_b   1.000
_cell.length_c   1.000
_cell.angle_alpha   90.00
_cell.angle_beta   90.00
_cell.angle_gamma   90.00
#
_symmetry.space_group_name_H-M   'P 1'
#
loop_
_entity.id
_entity.type
_entity.pdbx_description
1 polymer ?
#
loop_
_entity_poly.entity_id
_entity_poly.type
_entity_poly.pdbx_seq_one_letter_code
_entity_poly.pdbx_strand_id
1 'polypeptide(L)' 'MNMAEWETFLNNFLMLSNYPILHDKGKISAEMARIKAESEYEKFRVIQDRTFKSDFNKFLEKIAKLKK' A
#
# COMPACT_ATOMS: atom_id res chain seq x y z
N MET A 1 13.05 30.01 -4.72
CA MET A 1 12.37 28.83 -4.15
C MET A 1 12.84 27.56 -4.83
N ASN A 2 13.97 27.06 -4.34
CA ASN A 2 14.45 25.72 -4.64
C ASN A 2 13.82 24.72 -3.64
N MET A 3 13.82 23.43 -3.96
CA MET A 3 13.34 22.36 -3.07
C MET A 3 14.03 22.38 -1.69
N ALA A 4 15.30 22.78 -1.64
CA ALA A 4 16.06 22.93 -0.40
C ALA A 4 15.51 24.03 0.54
N GLU A 5 14.99 25.12 -0.03
CA GLU A 5 14.40 26.22 0.76
C GLU A 5 13.04 25.79 1.33
N TRP A 6 12.27 25.03 0.56
CA TRP A 6 11.01 24.43 1.01
C TRP A 6 11.19 23.40 2.10
N GLU A 7 12.22 22.54 2.00
CA GLU A 7 12.57 21.57 3.04
C GLU A 7 12.87 22.26 4.37
N THR A 8 13.68 23.32 4.34
CA THR A 8 14.05 24.09 5.54
C THR A 8 12.82 24.75 6.19
N PHE A 9 11.93 25.34 5.39
CA PHE A 9 10.70 25.94 5.88
C PHE A 9 9.77 24.90 6.55
N LEU A 10 9.58 23.75 5.90
CA LEU A 10 8.73 22.68 6.43
C LEU A 10 9.29 22.11 7.73
N ASN A 11 10.60 21.88 7.81
CA ASN A 11 11.25 21.39 9.03
C ASN A 11 11.07 22.37 10.19
N ASN A 12 11.27 23.66 9.95
CA ASN A 12 11.05 24.70 10.98
C ASN A 12 9.59 24.76 11.44
N PHE A 13 8.63 24.63 10.52
CA PHE A 13 7.21 24.57 10.85
C PHE A 13 6.85 23.37 11.74
N LEU A 14 7.41 22.19 11.43
CA LEU A 14 7.21 20.98 12.23
C LEU A 14 7.81 21.13 13.63
N MET A 15 9.00 21.74 13.77
CA MET A 15 9.61 22.03 15.08
C MET A 15 8.73 22.94 15.93
N LEU A 16 8.21 24.03 15.36
CA LEU A 16 7.33 24.98 16.06
C LEU A 16 6.02 24.33 16.51
N SER A 17 5.54 23.36 15.75
CA SER A 17 4.33 22.59 16.03
C SER A 17 4.59 21.37 16.93
N ASN A 18 5.81 21.22 17.45
CA ASN A 18 6.24 20.12 18.31
C ASN A 18 6.08 18.72 17.67
N TYR A 19 6.10 18.64 16.34
CA TYR A 19 6.10 17.36 15.62
C TYR A 19 7.54 16.86 15.43
N PRO A 20 7.78 15.53 15.53
CA PRO A 20 9.10 14.97 15.29
C PRO A 20 9.49 15.12 13.81
N ILE A 21 10.70 15.61 13.56
CA ILE A 21 11.27 15.63 12.22
C ILE A 21 11.82 14.25 11.89
N LEU A 22 11.43 13.73 10.74
CA LEU A 22 11.86 12.43 10.27
C LEU A 22 13.21 12.57 9.54
N HIS A 23 14.31 12.33 10.25
CA HIS A 23 15.67 12.47 9.71
C HIS A 23 16.08 11.38 8.70
N ASP A 24 15.43 10.22 8.76
CA ASP A 24 15.69 9.07 7.88
C ASP A 24 14.36 8.60 7.26
N LYS A 25 14.38 7.65 6.32
CA LYS A 25 13.15 7.03 5.79
C LYS A 25 12.34 6.21 6.81
N GLY A 26 12.67 6.31 8.10
CA GLY A 26 12.22 5.45 9.18
C GLY A 26 12.92 4.08 9.12
N LYS A 27 13.46 3.60 10.24
CA LYS A 27 13.86 2.20 10.39
C LYS A 27 12.67 1.44 10.96
N ILE A 28 11.85 0.88 10.08
CA ILE A 28 10.80 -0.04 10.50
C ILE A 28 11.49 -1.38 10.79
N SER A 29 11.33 -1.92 12.00
CA SER A 29 11.80 -3.28 12.31
C SER A 29 11.14 -4.27 11.37
N ALA A 30 11.85 -5.32 10.97
CA ALA A 30 11.29 -6.40 10.15
C ALA A 30 9.98 -6.95 10.75
N GLU A 31 9.88 -7.00 12.08
CA GLU A 31 8.68 -7.44 12.78
C GLU A 31 7.49 -6.46 12.61
N MET A 32 7.73 -5.16 12.70
CA MET A 32 6.68 -4.16 12.45
C MET A 32 6.20 -4.19 11.00
N ALA A 33 7.12 -4.40 10.06
CA ALA A 33 6.78 -4.56 8.64
C ALA A 33 5.94 -5.82 8.41
N ARG A 34 6.28 -6.95 9.05
CA ARG A 34 5.52 -8.20 8.99
C ARG A 34 4.09 -8.03 9.52
N ILE A 35 3.94 -7.45 10.71
CA ILE A 35 2.63 -7.20 11.32
C ILE A 35 1.76 -6.34 10.41
N LYS A 36 2.33 -5.27 9.84
CA LYS A 36 1.60 -4.40 8.91
C LYS A 36 1.19 -5.15 7.64
N ALA A 37 2.09 -5.96 7.07
CA ALA A 37 1.79 -6.76 5.89
C ALA A 37 0.65 -7.76 6.15
N GLU A 38 0.66 -8.45 7.30
CA GLU A 38 -0.39 -9.39 7.70
C GLU A 38 -1.74 -8.69 7.87
N SER A 39 -1.75 -7.53 8.51
CA SER A 39 -2.97 -6.73 8.70
C SER A 39 -3.58 -6.26 7.38
N GLU A 40 -2.76 -5.78 6.45
CA GLU A 40 -3.24 -5.35 5.13
C GLU A 40 -3.63 -6.53 4.24
N TYR A 41 -2.93 -7.66 4.33
CA TYR A 41 -3.27 -8.87 3.59
C TYR A 41 -4.64 -9.41 3.99
N GLU A 42 -4.98 -9.40 5.27
CA GLU A 42 -6.28 -9.88 5.75
C GLU A 42 -7.45 -9.08 5.14
N LYS A 43 -7.28 -7.76 4.98
CA LYS A 43 -8.26 -6.90 4.29
C LYS A 43 -8.35 -7.23 2.80
N PHE A 44 -7.20 -7.40 2.15
CA PHE A 44 -7.11 -7.68 0.73
C PHE A 44 -7.70 -9.05 0.36
N ARG A 45 -7.41 -10.08 1.16
CA ARG A 45 -7.85 -11.47 0.93
C ARG A 45 -9.36 -11.57 0.76
N VAL A 46 -10.13 -10.90 1.62
CA VAL A 46 -11.61 -10.90 1.55
C VAL A 46 -12.11 -10.32 0.22
N ILE A 47 -11.44 -9.29 -0.30
CA ILE A 47 -11.80 -8.66 -1.59
C ILE A 47 -11.38 -9.57 -2.76
N GLN A 48 -10.18 -10.16 -2.67
CA GLN A 48 -9.66 -11.10 -3.65
C GLN A 48 -10.59 -12.31 -3.79
N ASP A 49 -10.96 -12.95 -2.68
CA ASP A 49 -11.81 -14.15 -2.68
C ASP A 49 -13.15 -13.91 -3.36
N ARG A 50 -13.76 -12.73 -3.14
CA ARG A 50 -15.03 -12.34 -3.79
C ARG A 50 -14.91 -12.14 -5.30
N THR A 51 -13.76 -11.67 -5.75
CA THR A 51 -13.52 -11.34 -7.17
C THR A 51 -12.73 -12.42 -7.90
N PHE A 52 -12.38 -13.50 -7.21
CA PHE A 52 -11.53 -14.54 -7.73
C PHE A 52 -12.22 -15.30 -8.86
N LYS A 53 -11.71 -15.13 -10.08
CA LYS A 53 -12.03 -15.98 -11.22
C LYS A 53 -10.85 -16.91 -11.49
N SER A 54 -11.01 -18.17 -11.10
CA SER A 54 -10.13 -19.26 -11.49
C SER A 54 -9.99 -19.32 -13.01
N ASP A 55 -8.84 -19.78 -13.50
CA ASP A 55 -8.61 -20.00 -14.93
C ASP A 55 -9.59 -21.02 -15.52
N PHE A 56 -10.10 -21.94 -14.69
CA PHE A 56 -11.19 -22.82 -15.06
C PHE A 56 -12.50 -22.07 -15.36
N ASN A 57 -12.86 -21.08 -14.53
CA ASN A 57 -14.04 -20.24 -14.77
C ASN A 57 -13.88 -19.46 -16.09
N LYS A 58 -12.69 -18.93 -16.36
CA LYS A 58 -12.38 -18.25 -17.63
C LYS A 58 -12.47 -19.22 -18.82
N PHE A 59 -12.04 -20.47 -18.65
CA PHE A 59 -12.14 -21.50 -19.69
C PHE A 59 -13.59 -21.85 -20.02
N LEU A 60 -14.44 -22.03 -19.01
CA LEU A 60 -15.88 -22.25 -19.21
C LEU A 60 -16.55 -21.08 -19.92
N GLU A 61 -16.22 -19.84 -19.56
CA GLU A 61 -16.72 -18.64 -20.26
C GLU A 61 -16.29 -18.61 -21.73
N LYS A 62 -15.04 -19.03 -22.04
CA LYS A 62 -14.56 -19.14 -23.43
C LYS A 62 -15.33 -20.19 -24.22
N ILE A 63 -15.56 -21.38 -23.66
CA ILE A 63 -16.35 -22.43 -24.30
C ILE A 63 -17.78 -21.95 -24.56
N ALA A 64 -18.40 -21.29 -23.57
CA ALA A 64 -19.76 -20.78 -23.71
C ALA A 64 -19.88 -19.73 -24.83
N LYS A 65 -18.85 -18.88 -25.02
CA LYS A 65 -18.80 -17.91 -26.14
C LYS A 65 -18.61 -18.57 -27.51
N LEU A 66 -17.89 -19.69 -27.58
CA LEU A 66 -17.64 -20.41 -28.84
C LEU A 66 -18.84 -21.25 -29.31
N LYS A 67 -19.75 -21.62 -28.41
CA LYS A 67 -21.00 -22.32 -28.73
C LYS A 67 -22.13 -21.40 -29.20
N LYS A 68 -21.92 -20.09 -29.18
CA LYS A 68 -22.88 -19.07 -29.62
C LYS A 68 -22.52 -18.58 -31.02
#